data_AF-A0A2V5QXD8-F1
#
_entry.id   AF-A0A2V5QXD8-F1
#
_cell.length_a   1.000
_cell.length_b   1.000
_cell.length_c   1.000
_cell.angle_alpha   90.00
_cell.angle_beta   90.00
_cell.angle_gamma   90.00
#
_symmetry.space_group_name_H-M   'P 1'
#
loop_
_entity.id
_entity.type
_entity.pdbx_description
1 polymer ?
#
loop_
_entity_poly.entity_id
_entity_poly.type
_entity_poly.pdbx_seq_one_letter_code
_entity_poly.pdbx_strand_id
1 'polypeptide(L)'
;DAATSFAGVEWGVDETAQRLIHRKLIEPLIIVAVANMGEDRVHEYAPTPGIIDAKASRGKRSKGLAHLYGQFLIQELKPFIDKKYRTKRDAEFTGLGGSSLGALATLAIGILYSEVFTRLIVMSPSIWWDDYAIFRLVGILGEKPPLKIWLDTGTDEPGWELARDLRDYLIDKGWQLDIDLSYLEVKGADHSEAAWARRVEPALRFLFPPEK
;
A
#
# COMPACT_ATOMS: atom_id res chain seq x y z
N ASP A 1 -9.11 15.22 -0.51
CA ASP A 1 -9.20 16.63 -0.88
C ASP A 1 -7.87 17.09 -1.45
N ALA A 2 -7.89 17.63 -2.67
CA ALA A 2 -6.73 18.25 -3.32
C ALA A 2 -6.03 19.30 -2.42
N ALA A 3 -6.76 19.96 -1.52
CA ALA A 3 -6.25 20.97 -0.60
C ALA A 3 -5.20 20.47 0.41
N THR A 4 -5.12 19.16 0.67
CA THR A 4 -4.14 18.56 1.59
C THR A 4 -3.21 17.54 0.90
N SER A 5 -3.28 17.43 -0.43
CA SER A 5 -2.42 16.55 -1.22
C SER A 5 -1.01 17.14 -1.39
N PHE A 6 0.00 16.28 -1.50
CA PHE A 6 1.41 16.70 -1.54
C PHE A 6 1.74 17.49 -2.83
N ALA A 7 1.05 17.22 -3.94
CA ALA A 7 1.22 17.93 -5.22
C ALA A 7 -0.02 18.69 -5.74
N GLY A 8 -1.08 18.85 -4.95
CA GLY A 8 -2.32 19.53 -5.39
C GLY A 8 -3.23 18.70 -6.32
N VAL A 9 -2.92 17.41 -6.51
CA VAL A 9 -3.72 16.45 -7.27
C VAL A 9 -4.11 15.29 -6.35
N GLU A 10 -5.41 15.06 -6.22
CA GLU A 10 -5.96 13.95 -5.45
C GLU A 10 -5.95 12.65 -6.28
N TRP A 11 -5.80 11.51 -5.59
CA TRP A 11 -5.87 10.18 -6.22
C TRP A 11 -7.23 9.85 -6.82
N GLY A 12 -8.28 10.53 -6.39
CA GLY A 12 -9.66 10.29 -6.79
C GLY A 12 -10.17 8.90 -6.42
N VAL A 13 -9.79 8.40 -5.23
CA VAL A 13 -10.13 7.04 -4.79
C VAL A 13 -11.62 6.93 -4.52
N ASP A 14 -12.22 7.94 -3.89
CA ASP A 14 -13.64 7.98 -3.59
C ASP A 14 -14.50 8.13 -4.85
N GLU A 15 -14.14 8.99 -5.81
CA GLU A 15 -14.91 9.09 -7.06
C GLU A 15 -14.76 7.83 -7.92
N THR A 16 -13.57 7.23 -7.93
CA THR A 16 -13.36 5.96 -8.62
C THR A 16 -14.15 4.84 -7.97
N ALA A 17 -14.10 4.70 -6.64
CA ALA A 17 -14.88 3.70 -5.93
C ALA A 17 -16.38 3.92 -6.11
N GLN A 18 -16.88 5.15 -5.96
CA GLN A 18 -18.29 5.48 -6.15
C GLN A 18 -18.78 5.11 -7.56
N ARG A 19 -18.00 5.45 -8.60
CA ARG A 19 -18.29 5.06 -9.98
C ARG A 19 -18.35 3.55 -10.17
N LEU A 20 -17.38 2.82 -9.62
CA LEU A 20 -17.30 1.37 -9.75
C LEU A 20 -18.41 0.64 -8.99
N ILE A 21 -18.75 1.11 -7.78
CA ILE A 21 -19.85 0.59 -6.96
C ILE A 21 -21.18 0.80 -7.70
N HIS A 22 -21.42 2.00 -8.23
CA HIS A 22 -22.64 2.29 -8.99
C HIS A 22 -22.79 1.38 -10.22
N ARG A 23 -21.66 1.08 -10.89
CA ARG A 23 -21.61 0.16 -12.04
C ARG A 23 -21.59 -1.32 -11.65
N LYS A 24 -21.61 -1.65 -10.35
CA LYS A 24 -21.51 -3.02 -9.82
C LYS A 24 -20.25 -3.76 -10.29
N LEU A 25 -19.14 -3.03 -10.43
CA LEU A 25 -17.84 -3.56 -10.83
C LEU A 25 -16.94 -3.92 -9.65
N ILE A 26 -17.31 -3.47 -8.44
CA ILE A 26 -16.69 -3.83 -7.15
C ILE A 26 -17.76 -3.94 -6.06
N GLU A 27 -17.42 -4.59 -4.95
CA GLU A 27 -18.23 -4.54 -3.73
C GLU A 27 -18.32 -3.11 -3.16
N PRO A 28 -19.47 -2.71 -2.56
CA PRO A 28 -19.55 -1.50 -1.77
C PRO A 28 -18.56 -1.52 -0.60
N LEU A 29 -17.78 -0.44 -0.45
CA LEU A 29 -16.73 -0.36 0.56
C LEU A 29 -16.73 1.00 1.27
N ILE A 30 -16.16 1.02 2.48
CA ILE A 30 -15.89 2.24 3.24
C ILE A 30 -14.41 2.59 3.05
N ILE A 31 -14.13 3.83 2.63
CA ILE A 31 -12.76 4.35 2.51
C ILE A 31 -12.45 5.20 3.75
N VAL A 32 -11.32 4.92 4.39
CA VAL A 32 -10.80 5.71 5.51
C VAL A 32 -9.47 6.31 5.10
N ALA A 33 -9.45 7.61 4.82
CA ALA A 33 -8.22 8.35 4.55
C ALA A 33 -7.53 8.72 5.87
N VAL A 34 -6.31 8.23 6.07
CA VAL A 34 -5.52 8.49 7.29
C VAL A 34 -4.53 9.62 7.02
N ALA A 35 -4.64 10.70 7.77
CA ALA A 35 -3.68 11.79 7.71
C ALA A 35 -2.30 11.28 8.17
N ASN A 36 -1.24 11.68 7.47
CA ASN A 36 0.13 11.41 7.89
C ASN A 36 0.65 12.51 8.82
N MET A 37 1.81 12.26 9.44
CA MET A 37 2.45 13.22 10.35
C MET A 37 3.21 14.37 9.66
N GLY A 38 2.89 14.74 8.41
CA GLY A 38 3.54 15.84 7.70
C GLY A 38 5.03 15.60 7.49
N GLU A 39 5.88 16.48 8.04
CA GLU A 39 7.36 16.34 7.96
C GLU A 39 7.87 15.03 8.57
N ASP A 40 7.14 14.48 9.56
CA ASP A 40 7.49 13.23 10.24
C ASP A 40 6.96 11.98 9.51
N ARG A 41 6.27 12.13 8.36
CA ARG A 41 5.71 10.99 7.57
C ARG A 41 6.74 9.89 7.31
N VAL A 42 7.98 10.25 7.03
CA VAL A 42 9.04 9.26 6.75
C VAL A 42 9.41 8.43 7.98
N HIS A 43 9.26 8.98 9.19
CA HIS A 43 9.41 8.24 10.44
C HIS A 43 8.26 7.26 10.62
N GLU A 44 7.03 7.73 10.41
CA GLU A 44 5.81 6.94 10.55
C GLU A 44 5.73 5.77 9.54
N TYR A 45 6.15 5.97 8.29
CA TYR A 45 5.95 4.97 7.23
C TYR A 45 7.12 4.01 7.04
N ALA A 46 8.32 4.35 7.48
CA ALA A 46 9.47 3.47 7.31
C ALA A 46 9.39 2.25 8.24
N PRO A 47 9.56 1.02 7.74
CA PRO A 47 9.57 -0.19 8.58
C PRO A 47 10.85 -0.32 9.40
N THR A 48 11.94 0.30 8.98
CA THR A 48 13.25 0.25 9.63
C THR A 48 13.93 1.63 9.63
N PRO A 49 14.90 1.88 10.53
CA PRO A 49 15.69 3.11 10.53
C PRO A 49 16.62 3.25 9.30
N GLY A 50 16.14 3.87 8.22
CA GLY A 50 16.91 4.11 6.99
C GLY A 50 17.40 5.55 6.80
N ILE A 51 18.24 5.81 5.80
CA ILE A 51 18.66 7.17 5.40
C ILE A 51 17.54 7.80 4.56
N ILE A 52 17.11 9.01 4.91
CA ILE A 52 16.03 9.73 4.21
C ILE A 52 16.53 10.38 2.92
N ASP A 53 17.72 10.97 2.98
CA ASP A 53 18.39 11.59 1.84
C ASP A 53 19.90 11.37 1.96
N ALA A 54 20.48 10.67 0.98
CA ALA A 54 21.91 10.40 0.92
C ALA A 54 22.75 11.66 0.62
N LYS A 55 22.14 12.76 0.15
CA LYS A 55 22.81 14.02 -0.20
C LYS A 55 22.72 15.10 0.88
N ALA A 56 21.93 14.92 1.94
CA ALA A 56 21.79 15.91 3.02
C ALA A 56 23.02 15.91 3.95
N SER A 57 23.55 17.10 4.27
CA SER A 57 24.86 17.34 4.93
C SER A 57 25.04 16.83 6.36
N ARG A 58 24.00 16.26 6.97
CA ARG A 58 24.05 15.32 8.11
C ARG A 58 22.85 14.40 7.93
N GLY A 59 23.08 13.15 7.53
CA GLY A 59 22.03 12.21 7.12
C GLY A 59 20.90 12.14 8.15
N LYS A 60 19.76 12.76 7.86
CA LYS A 60 18.55 12.56 8.65
C LYS A 60 18.14 11.10 8.43
N ARG A 61 18.25 10.30 9.48
CA ARG A 61 17.77 8.91 9.47
C ARG A 61 16.32 8.88 9.90
N SER A 62 15.55 8.02 9.27
CA SER A 62 14.24 7.69 9.77
C SER A 62 14.34 6.94 11.10
N LYS A 63 13.33 7.10 11.95
CA LYS A 63 13.19 6.35 13.20
C LYS A 63 12.60 4.95 12.98
N GLY A 64 12.05 4.64 11.80
CA GLY A 64 11.51 3.31 11.49
C GLY A 64 10.26 2.95 12.32
N LEU A 65 9.27 3.84 12.37
CA LEU A 65 8.14 3.75 13.29
C LEU A 65 6.87 3.12 12.65
N ALA A 66 6.97 2.45 11.51
CA ALA A 66 5.80 1.80 10.90
C ALA A 66 5.13 0.76 11.80
N HIS A 67 5.85 0.18 12.75
CA HIS A 67 5.27 -0.68 13.77
C HIS A 67 4.30 0.08 14.71
N LEU A 68 4.62 1.32 15.08
CA LEU A 68 3.71 2.17 15.87
C LEU A 68 2.51 2.61 15.03
N TYR A 69 2.75 2.93 13.76
CA TYR A 69 1.66 3.25 12.82
C TYR A 69 0.71 2.05 12.67
N GLY A 70 1.24 0.84 12.47
CA GLY A 70 0.46 -0.40 12.44
C GLY A 70 -0.33 -0.63 13.73
N GLN A 71 0.29 -0.41 14.91
CA GLN A 71 -0.39 -0.50 16.20
C GLN A 71 -1.56 0.48 16.31
N PHE A 72 -1.36 1.75 15.94
CA PHE A 72 -2.44 2.73 15.89
C PHE A 72 -3.59 2.26 14.97
N LEU A 73 -3.27 1.75 13.78
CA LEU A 73 -4.26 1.25 12.84
C LEU A 73 -5.10 0.10 13.44
N ILE A 74 -4.47 -0.89 14.08
CA ILE A 74 -5.14 -2.11 14.55
C ILE A 74 -5.79 -1.95 15.93
N GLN A 75 -5.22 -1.14 16.82
CA GLN A 75 -5.68 -1.02 18.22
C GLN A 75 -6.60 0.17 18.45
N GLU A 76 -6.53 1.21 17.61
CA GLU A 76 -7.29 2.44 17.81
C GLU A 76 -8.22 2.73 16.63
N LEU A 77 -7.66 2.91 15.43
CA LEU A 77 -8.43 3.38 14.29
C LEU A 77 -9.46 2.36 13.81
N LYS A 78 -9.06 1.13 13.49
CA LYS A 78 -9.98 0.09 13.00
C LYS A 78 -11.10 -0.19 14.03
N PRO A 79 -10.82 -0.39 15.33
CA PRO A 79 -11.88 -0.54 16.33
C PRO A 79 -12.84 0.66 16.41
N PHE A 80 -12.34 1.90 16.28
CA PHE A 80 -13.19 3.09 16.23
C PHE A 80 -14.12 3.08 15.01
N ILE A 81 -13.59 2.78 13.82
CA ILE A 81 -14.37 2.69 12.58
C ILE A 81 -15.42 1.57 12.66
N ASP A 82 -15.02 0.39 13.14
CA ASP A 82 -15.88 -0.79 13.30
C ASP A 82 -17.01 -0.57 14.32
N LYS A 83 -16.81 0.32 15.30
CA LYS A 83 -17.86 0.72 16.26
C LYS A 83 -18.79 1.79 15.69
N LYS A 84 -18.25 2.70 14.87
CA LYS A 84 -18.99 3.87 14.36
C LYS A 84 -19.80 3.57 13.10
N TYR A 85 -19.34 2.63 12.27
CA TYR A 85 -19.95 2.30 10.99
C TYR A 85 -20.26 0.80 10.87
N ARG A 86 -21.12 0.44 9.91
CA ARG A 86 -21.45 -0.96 9.62
C ARG A 86 -20.37 -1.56 8.72
N THR A 87 -19.33 -2.10 9.32
CA THR A 87 -18.24 -2.78 8.62
C THR A 87 -18.42 -4.30 8.62
N LYS A 88 -17.87 -4.97 7.61
CA LYS A 88 -17.52 -6.38 7.71
C LYS A 88 -16.15 -6.44 8.41
N ARG A 89 -16.10 -6.97 9.64
CA ARG A 89 -14.96 -6.78 10.54
C ARG A 89 -13.78 -7.73 10.30
N ASP A 90 -14.06 -8.87 9.67
CA ASP A 90 -13.07 -9.93 9.46
C ASP A 90 -11.94 -9.48 8.52
N ALA A 91 -10.78 -10.08 8.72
CA ALA A 91 -9.55 -9.72 8.00
C ALA A 91 -9.72 -9.80 6.48
N GLU A 92 -10.47 -10.80 6.01
CA GLU A 92 -10.75 -11.01 4.59
C GLU A 92 -11.41 -9.79 3.96
N PHE A 93 -12.18 -8.99 4.70
CA PHE A 93 -12.90 -7.81 4.19
C PHE A 93 -12.14 -6.50 4.35
N THR A 94 -10.99 -6.52 5.02
CA THR A 94 -10.25 -5.30 5.39
C THR A 94 -8.99 -5.17 4.53
N GLY A 95 -8.86 -4.02 3.87
CA GLY A 95 -7.67 -3.68 3.08
C GLY A 95 -6.89 -2.49 3.62
N LEU A 96 -5.63 -2.39 3.19
CA LEU A 96 -4.73 -1.28 3.44
C LEU A 96 -4.08 -0.86 2.13
N GLY A 97 -3.86 0.43 1.92
CA GLY A 97 -3.35 0.93 0.65
C GLY A 97 -2.49 2.17 0.80
N GLY A 98 -1.48 2.29 -0.07
CA GLY A 98 -0.64 3.48 -0.16
C GLY A 98 0.20 3.51 -1.41
N SER A 99 0.94 4.60 -1.61
CA SER A 99 1.99 4.70 -2.62
C SER A 99 3.35 5.04 -2.03
N SER A 100 4.43 4.77 -2.76
CA SER A 100 5.78 5.19 -2.35
C SER A 100 6.12 4.64 -0.96
N LEU A 101 6.51 5.50 -0.01
CA LEU A 101 6.71 5.10 1.40
C LEU A 101 5.43 4.53 2.04
N GLY A 102 4.25 4.99 1.64
CA GLY A 102 2.97 4.45 2.12
C GLY A 102 2.70 3.05 1.58
N ALA A 103 3.13 2.73 0.36
CA ALA A 103 3.08 1.37 -0.18
C ALA A 103 4.10 0.46 0.53
N LEU A 104 5.30 0.97 0.84
CA LEU A 104 6.27 0.26 1.67
C LEU A 104 5.70 -0.06 3.07
N ALA A 105 5.10 0.92 3.73
CA ALA A 105 4.42 0.74 5.01
C ALA A 105 3.27 -0.27 4.89
N THR A 106 2.45 -0.14 3.85
CA THR A 106 1.31 -1.04 3.57
C THR A 106 1.76 -2.48 3.47
N LEU A 107 2.83 -2.75 2.71
CA LEU A 107 3.34 -4.11 2.55
C LEU A 107 3.95 -4.65 3.85
N ALA A 108 4.73 -3.84 4.57
CA ALA A 108 5.31 -4.25 5.85
C ALA A 108 4.23 -4.54 6.91
N ILE A 109 3.25 -3.65 7.07
CA ILE A 109 2.13 -3.79 8.02
C ILE A 109 1.24 -4.97 7.61
N GLY A 110 0.91 -5.11 6.33
CA GLY A 110 0.08 -6.21 5.84
C GLY A 110 0.74 -7.58 6.05
N ILE A 111 2.06 -7.68 5.88
CA ILE A 111 2.81 -8.91 6.19
C ILE A 111 2.79 -9.21 7.70
N LEU A 112 3.05 -8.20 8.53
CA LEU A 112 3.17 -8.38 9.98
C LEU A 112 1.83 -8.55 10.70
N TYR A 113 0.74 -8.04 10.12
CA TYR A 113 -0.60 -8.00 10.70
C TYR A 113 -1.65 -8.57 9.74
N SER A 114 -1.34 -9.70 9.11
CA SER A 114 -2.20 -10.38 8.12
C SER A 114 -3.53 -10.89 8.72
N GLU A 115 -3.62 -11.00 10.04
CA GLU A 115 -4.85 -11.27 10.79
C GLU A 115 -5.82 -10.08 10.84
N VAL A 116 -5.39 -8.89 10.39
CA VAL A 116 -6.23 -7.70 10.31
C VAL A 116 -6.39 -7.20 8.88
N PHE A 117 -5.31 -7.16 8.10
CA PHE A 117 -5.32 -6.64 6.72
C PHE A 117 -4.93 -7.73 5.74
N THR A 118 -5.86 -8.14 4.87
CA THR A 118 -5.59 -9.19 3.87
C THR A 118 -5.57 -8.67 2.44
N ARG A 119 -5.98 -7.43 2.18
CA ARG A 119 -6.02 -6.84 0.82
C ARG A 119 -5.12 -5.61 0.74
N LEU A 120 -4.08 -5.66 -0.08
CA LEU A 120 -3.05 -4.63 -0.12
C LEU A 120 -3.02 -3.91 -1.47
N ILE A 121 -3.12 -2.58 -1.45
CA ILE A 121 -2.83 -1.70 -2.59
C ILE A 121 -1.41 -1.16 -2.42
N VAL A 122 -0.47 -1.66 -3.22
CA VAL A 122 0.96 -1.35 -3.13
C VAL A 122 1.40 -0.64 -4.42
N MET A 123 1.21 0.68 -4.48
CA MET A 123 1.52 1.46 -5.69
C MET A 123 2.91 2.09 -5.65
N SER A 124 3.73 1.85 -6.67
CA SER A 124 5.09 2.42 -6.77
C SER A 124 5.89 2.36 -5.45
N PRO A 125 6.01 1.19 -4.78
CA PRO A 125 6.60 1.10 -3.45
C PRO A 125 8.07 1.55 -3.40
N SER A 126 8.46 2.21 -2.30
CA SER A 126 9.86 2.59 -2.02
C SER A 126 10.74 1.38 -1.64
N ILE A 127 10.90 0.43 -2.57
CA ILE A 127 11.57 -0.86 -2.33
C ILE A 127 13.05 -0.71 -1.97
N TRP A 128 13.71 0.34 -2.48
CA TRP A 128 15.11 0.67 -2.21
C TRP A 128 15.43 0.92 -0.72
N TRP A 129 14.41 1.13 0.11
CA TRP A 129 14.57 1.55 1.50
C TRP A 129 15.47 0.61 2.31
N ASP A 130 16.45 1.21 3.00
CA ASP A 130 17.33 0.55 3.98
C ASP A 130 17.92 -0.77 3.44
N ASP A 131 18.59 -0.68 2.29
CA ASP A 131 19.19 -1.80 1.56
C ASP A 131 18.20 -2.94 1.28
N TYR A 132 17.02 -2.58 0.75
CA TYR A 132 15.97 -3.53 0.38
C TYR A 132 15.33 -4.25 1.59
N ALA A 133 15.01 -3.49 2.64
CA ALA A 133 14.40 -4.03 3.88
C ALA A 133 13.15 -4.88 3.62
N ILE A 134 12.36 -4.54 2.60
CA ILE A 134 11.15 -5.29 2.27
C ILE A 134 11.44 -6.69 1.72
N PHE A 135 12.51 -6.86 0.94
CA PHE A 135 12.96 -8.18 0.49
C PHE A 135 13.41 -9.02 1.69
N ARG A 136 14.12 -8.42 2.65
CA ARG A 136 14.51 -9.15 3.88
C ARG A 136 13.27 -9.60 4.67
N LEU A 137 12.25 -8.75 4.78
CA LEU A 137 10.99 -9.10 5.45
C LEU A 137 10.25 -10.24 4.75
N VAL A 138 10.12 -10.19 3.42
CA VAL A 138 9.53 -11.29 2.64
C VAL A 138 10.37 -12.56 2.76
N GLY A 139 11.70 -12.43 2.83
CA GLY A 139 12.61 -13.56 2.88
C GLY A 139 12.51 -14.41 4.14
N ILE A 140 12.20 -13.80 5.28
CA ILE A 140 12.03 -14.51 6.56
C ILE A 140 10.66 -15.16 6.73
N LEU A 141 9.73 -14.99 5.78
CA LEU A 141 8.44 -15.67 5.82
C LEU A 141 8.65 -17.18 5.74
N GLY A 142 8.17 -17.89 6.78
CA GLY A 142 8.08 -19.33 6.81
C GLY A 142 6.91 -19.82 5.98
N GLU A 143 5.69 -19.41 6.35
CA GLU A 143 4.48 -19.66 5.58
C GLU A 143 3.98 -18.36 4.93
N LYS A 144 3.37 -18.51 3.74
CA LYS A 144 2.76 -17.42 3.00
C LYS A 144 1.50 -16.91 3.73
N PRO A 145 1.46 -15.65 4.24
CA PRO A 145 0.23 -15.10 4.80
C PRO A 145 -0.86 -15.01 3.71
N PRO A 146 -2.15 -15.08 4.09
CA PRO A 146 -3.28 -15.11 3.16
C PRO A 146 -3.60 -13.70 2.59
N LEU A 147 -2.58 -13.05 2.02
CA LEU A 147 -2.67 -11.70 1.47
C LEU A 147 -3.01 -11.75 -0.01
N LYS A 148 -3.94 -10.89 -0.43
CA LYS A 148 -4.18 -10.49 -1.81
C LYS A 148 -3.50 -9.16 -2.08
N ILE A 149 -2.55 -9.13 -3.01
CA ILE A 149 -1.66 -7.98 -3.21
C ILE A 149 -1.83 -7.43 -4.62
N TRP A 150 -2.19 -6.16 -4.73
CA TRP A 150 -1.99 -5.36 -5.94
C TRP A 150 -0.64 -4.66 -5.85
N LEU A 151 0.26 -4.92 -6.80
CA LEU A 151 1.59 -4.31 -6.88
C LEU A 151 1.75 -3.61 -8.23
N ASP A 152 2.21 -2.37 -8.26
CA ASP A 152 2.46 -1.67 -9.52
C ASP A 152 3.65 -0.73 -9.49
N THR A 153 4.06 -0.28 -10.67
CA THR A 153 5.09 0.75 -10.87
C THR A 153 4.94 1.44 -12.23
N GLY A 154 5.44 2.66 -12.36
CA GLY A 154 5.63 3.35 -13.64
C GLY A 154 7.06 3.20 -14.17
N THR A 155 7.23 3.05 -15.49
CA THR A 155 8.56 2.79 -16.07
C THR A 155 9.48 4.02 -16.13
N ASP A 156 8.95 5.22 -15.87
CA ASP A 156 9.77 6.44 -15.79
C ASP A 156 10.22 6.73 -14.34
N GLU A 157 9.90 5.84 -13.40
CA GLU A 157 10.35 5.92 -12.02
C GLU A 157 11.79 5.37 -11.86
N PRO A 158 12.64 5.99 -11.03
CA PRO A 158 13.96 5.44 -10.75
C PRO A 158 13.87 4.07 -10.06
N GLY A 159 14.51 3.06 -10.66
CA GLY A 159 14.56 1.70 -10.10
C GLY A 159 13.21 0.97 -10.12
N TRP A 160 12.33 1.30 -11.07
CA TRP A 160 11.04 0.65 -11.28
C TRP A 160 11.15 -0.89 -11.40
N GLU A 161 12.28 -1.39 -11.88
CA GLU A 161 12.58 -2.83 -12.00
C GLU A 161 12.53 -3.54 -10.63
N LEU A 162 12.80 -2.84 -9.53
CA LEU A 162 12.72 -3.41 -8.18
C LEU A 162 11.30 -3.91 -7.85
N ALA A 163 10.26 -3.29 -8.40
CA ALA A 163 8.89 -3.76 -8.23
C ALA A 163 8.65 -5.07 -8.99
N ARG A 164 9.30 -5.26 -10.14
CA ARG A 164 9.27 -6.52 -10.88
C ARG A 164 10.00 -7.62 -10.12
N ASP A 165 11.18 -7.31 -9.58
CA ASP A 165 11.97 -8.23 -8.78
C ASP A 165 11.21 -8.65 -7.50
N LEU A 166 10.52 -7.71 -6.85
CA LEU A 166 9.66 -8.00 -5.70
C LEU A 166 8.47 -8.90 -6.09
N ARG A 167 7.85 -8.65 -7.26
CA ARG A 167 6.81 -9.52 -7.80
C ARG A 167 7.32 -10.95 -7.99
N ASP A 168 8.49 -11.11 -8.60
CA ASP A 168 9.09 -12.43 -8.83
C ASP A 168 9.39 -13.12 -7.50
N TYR A 169 9.89 -12.37 -6.51
CA TYR A 169 10.16 -12.91 -5.18
C TYR A 169 8.91 -13.33 -4.40
N LEU A 170 7.79 -12.59 -4.55
CA LEU A 170 6.50 -13.00 -3.99
C LEU A 170 5.98 -14.28 -4.66
N ILE A 171 6.18 -14.44 -5.97
CA ILE A 171 5.84 -15.69 -6.66
C ILE A 171 6.66 -16.87 -6.11
N ASP A 172 7.95 -16.68 -5.90
CA ASP A 172 8.82 -17.70 -5.30
C ASP A 172 8.39 -18.08 -3.87
N LYS A 173 7.74 -17.15 -3.15
CA LYS A 173 7.12 -17.39 -1.84
C LYS A 173 5.71 -18.00 -1.92
N GLY A 174 5.22 -18.31 -3.12
CA GLY A 174 3.99 -19.06 -3.35
C GLY A 174 2.76 -18.21 -3.67
N TRP A 175 2.90 -16.90 -3.88
CA TRP A 175 1.81 -16.09 -4.45
C TRP A 175 1.61 -16.42 -5.93
N GLN A 176 0.37 -16.33 -6.39
CA GLN A 176 -0.03 -16.68 -7.75
C GLN A 176 -0.62 -15.45 -8.44
N LEU A 177 -0.06 -15.15 -9.63
CA LEU A 177 -0.57 -14.08 -10.48
C LEU A 177 -2.05 -14.28 -10.82
N ASP A 178 -2.78 -13.18 -10.82
CA ASP A 178 -4.21 -13.07 -11.10
C ASP A 178 -5.14 -13.81 -10.11
N ILE A 179 -4.58 -14.43 -9.07
CA ILE A 179 -5.33 -15.07 -7.98
C ILE A 179 -5.19 -14.24 -6.70
N ASP A 180 -3.99 -14.22 -6.13
CA ASP A 180 -3.68 -13.51 -4.88
C ASP A 180 -2.52 -12.49 -5.03
N LEU A 181 -1.96 -12.35 -6.23
CA LEU A 181 -1.05 -11.27 -6.62
C LEU A 181 -1.46 -10.72 -7.98
N SER A 182 -1.54 -9.40 -8.12
CA SER A 182 -1.67 -8.74 -9.42
C SER A 182 -0.53 -7.74 -9.58
N TYR A 183 0.04 -7.68 -10.78
CA TYR A 183 1.19 -6.84 -11.08
C TYR A 183 0.97 -6.01 -12.33
N LEU A 184 1.27 -4.70 -12.26
CA LEU A 184 1.14 -3.78 -13.38
C LEU A 184 2.37 -2.88 -13.54
N GLU A 185 2.95 -2.90 -14.74
CA GLU A 185 3.92 -1.89 -15.18
C GLU A 185 3.24 -0.90 -16.12
N VAL A 186 3.25 0.38 -15.77
CA VAL A 186 2.66 1.43 -16.60
C VAL A 186 3.74 2.16 -17.36
N LYS A 187 3.82 1.89 -18.67
CA LYS A 187 4.78 2.52 -19.57
C LYS A 187 4.61 4.05 -19.57
N GLY A 188 5.70 4.77 -19.31
CA GLY A 188 5.75 6.23 -19.31
C GLY A 188 5.06 6.90 -18.11
N ALA A 189 4.66 6.12 -17.09
CA ALA A 189 4.13 6.71 -15.87
C ALA A 189 5.26 7.11 -14.92
N ASP A 190 5.09 8.28 -14.31
CA ASP A 190 6.00 8.87 -13.33
C ASP A 190 5.55 8.59 -11.88
N HIS A 191 6.34 9.07 -10.93
CA HIS A 191 6.11 8.90 -9.50
C HIS A 191 5.19 10.02 -8.95
N SER A 192 3.93 10.08 -9.43
CA SER A 192 2.98 11.17 -9.12
C SER A 192 1.59 10.68 -8.72
N GLU A 193 0.83 11.53 -8.01
CA GLU A 193 -0.57 11.30 -7.65
C GLU A 193 -1.46 11.08 -8.86
N ALA A 194 -1.23 11.81 -9.96
CA ALA A 194 -1.97 11.63 -11.21
C ALA A 194 -1.70 10.26 -11.85
N ALA A 195 -0.47 9.75 -11.73
CA ALA A 195 -0.13 8.40 -12.18
C ALA A 195 -0.77 7.32 -11.30
N TRP A 196 -0.77 7.48 -9.97
CA TRP A 196 -1.43 6.55 -9.04
C TRP A 196 -2.95 6.53 -9.22
N ALA A 197 -3.59 7.70 -9.40
CA ALA A 197 -5.03 7.83 -9.64
C ALA A 197 -5.53 6.93 -10.78
N ARG A 198 -4.78 6.87 -11.89
CA ARG A 198 -5.10 6.05 -13.06
C ARG A 198 -5.06 4.54 -12.79
N ARG A 199 -4.38 4.11 -11.73
CA ARG A 199 -4.20 2.71 -11.32
C ARG A 199 -5.17 2.26 -10.22
N VAL A 200 -5.95 3.18 -9.64
CA VAL A 200 -6.92 2.87 -8.58
C VAL A 200 -8.01 1.91 -9.08
N GLU A 201 -8.58 2.16 -10.26
CA GLU A 201 -9.65 1.31 -10.80
C GLU A 201 -9.25 -0.17 -10.93
N PRO A 202 -8.16 -0.53 -11.64
CA PRO A 202 -7.78 -1.93 -11.75
C PRO A 202 -7.41 -2.53 -10.39
N ALA A 203 -6.78 -1.77 -9.48
CA ALA A 203 -6.49 -2.22 -8.12
C ALA A 203 -7.75 -2.60 -7.34
N LEU A 204 -8.76 -1.72 -7.31
CA LEU A 204 -10.02 -1.98 -6.62
C LEU A 204 -10.78 -3.17 -7.21
N ARG A 205 -10.77 -3.31 -8.55
CA ARG A 205 -11.42 -4.44 -9.24
C ARG A 205 -10.77 -5.78 -8.92
N PHE A 206 -9.44 -5.79 -8.77
CA PHE A 206 -8.73 -7.00 -8.35
C PHE A 206 -9.04 -7.35 -6.89
N LEU A 207 -8.99 -6.36 -5.99
CA LEU A 207 -9.07 -6.61 -4.55
C LEU A 207 -10.49 -6.82 -4.02
N PHE A 208 -11.48 -6.13 -4.59
CA PHE A 208 -12.87 -6.14 -4.15
C PHE A 208 -13.83 -6.46 -5.30
N PRO A 209 -13.65 -7.61 -6.01
CA PRO A 209 -14.53 -7.98 -7.11
C PRO A 209 -15.97 -8.16 -6.61
N PRO A 210 -16.99 -8.00 -7.46
CA PRO A 210 -18.39 -8.21 -7.06
C PRO A 210 -18.61 -9.60 -6.45
N GLU A 211 -19.48 -9.70 -5.43
CA GLU A 211 -19.96 -10.99 -4.93
C GLU A 211 -20.56 -11.80 -6.10
N LYS A 212 -20.24 -13.10 -6.17
CA LYS A 212 -20.75 -14.01 -7.20
C LYS A 212 -22.23 -14.34 -6.99
#